data_AF-A0A059LCV1-F1
#
_entry.id   AF-A0A059LCV1-F1
#
_cell.length_a   1.000
_cell.length_b   1.000
_cell.length_c   1.000
_cell.angle_alpha   90.00
_cell.angle_beta   90.00
_cell.angle_gamma   90.00
#
_symmetry.space_group_name_H-M   'P 1'
#
loop_
_entity.id
_entity.type
_entity.pdbx_description
1 polymer ?
#
loop_
_entity_poly.entity_id
_entity_poly.type
_entity_poly.pdbx_seq_one_letter_code
_entity_poly.pdbx_strand_id
1 'polypeptide(L)'
;MDVERVERGEDQRTTVMIKNIPNKYTQKMLLALIDADFRGEYDFFYLPIDFKNKCNVGYAFINMTSTQRLPDFKRRFDGKRWPRFNSEKICSITYGRIQGKAALTQHFQNSSLLYEDKRCRPMLFPSPADGGAGEDARLDI
;
A
#
# COMPACT_ATOMS: atom_id res chain seq x y z
N MET A 1 -7.66 -5.26 -12.66
CA MET A 1 -6.28 -4.88 -13.04
C MET A 1 -5.85 -5.87 -14.09
N ASP A 2 -5.61 -5.37 -15.30
CA ASP A 2 -5.15 -6.16 -16.42
C ASP A 2 -3.63 -6.10 -16.43
N VAL A 3 -2.98 -7.23 -16.17
CA VAL A 3 -1.52 -7.30 -16.01
C VAL A 3 -0.83 -7.15 -17.36
N GLU A 4 -1.42 -7.67 -18.43
CA GLU A 4 -0.80 -7.64 -19.76
C GLU A 4 -0.72 -6.21 -20.29
N ARG A 5 -1.76 -5.41 -20.05
CA ARG A 5 -1.75 -3.97 -20.41
C ARG A 5 -0.68 -3.19 -19.66
N VAL A 6 -0.40 -3.55 -18.41
CA VAL A 6 0.68 -2.94 -17.63
C VAL A 6 2.04 -3.34 -18.20
N GLU A 7 2.24 -4.64 -18.49
CA GLU A 7 3.47 -5.17 -19.07
C GLU A 7 3.78 -4.57 -20.45
N ARG A 8 2.76 -4.27 -21.26
CA ARG A 8 2.90 -3.56 -22.55
C ARG A 8 3.04 -2.04 -22.42
N GLY A 9 2.93 -1.47 -21.21
CA GLY A 9 3.02 -0.03 -20.97
C GLY A 9 1.78 0.78 -21.38
N GLU A 10 0.65 0.12 -21.63
CA GLU A 10 -0.63 0.75 -22.00
C GLU A 10 -1.42 1.25 -20.78
N ASP A 11 -1.05 0.81 -19.57
CA ASP A 11 -1.66 1.19 -18.30
C ASP A 11 -0.56 1.68 -17.34
N GLN A 12 -0.59 2.98 -17.05
CA GLN A 12 0.44 3.68 -16.26
C GLN A 12 0.01 3.93 -14.80
N ARG A 13 -1.06 3.25 -14.33
CA ARG A 13 -1.55 3.37 -12.96
C ARG A 13 -0.65 2.60 -11.99
N THR A 14 -0.27 3.25 -10.89
CA THR A 14 0.71 2.74 -9.91
C THR A 14 0.10 2.43 -8.54
N THR A 15 -1.09 2.96 -8.24
CA THR A 15 -1.75 2.75 -6.94
C THR A 15 -2.67 1.55 -6.97
N VAL A 16 -2.49 0.65 -6.02
CA VAL A 16 -3.37 -0.50 -5.80
C VAL A 16 -3.97 -0.52 -4.40
N MET A 17 -5.17 -1.08 -4.32
CA MET A 17 -5.88 -1.41 -3.10
C MET A 17 -5.71 -2.90 -2.83
N ILE A 18 -5.13 -3.22 -1.67
CA ILE A 18 -5.01 -4.57 -1.13
C ILE A 18 -6.25 -4.83 -0.29
N LYS A 19 -7.05 -5.82 -0.63
CA LYS A 19 -8.32 -6.14 0.05
C LYS A 19 -8.26 -7.49 0.75
N ASN A 20 -9.24 -7.71 1.62
CA ASN A 20 -9.44 -8.93 2.41
C ASN A 20 -8.27 -9.22 3.37
N ILE A 21 -7.69 -8.17 3.94
CA ILE A 21 -6.62 -8.29 4.94
C ILE A 21 -7.22 -8.83 6.25
N PRO A 22 -6.57 -9.80 6.95
CA PRO A 22 -7.03 -10.25 8.25
C PRO A 22 -6.86 -9.12 9.27
N ASN A 23 -7.88 -8.87 10.09
CA ASN A 23 -7.95 -7.68 10.95
C ASN A 23 -6.82 -7.61 11.99
N LYS A 24 -6.15 -8.74 12.29
CA LYS A 24 -4.98 -8.81 13.18
C LYS A 24 -3.67 -8.34 12.56
N TYR A 25 -3.61 -8.12 11.24
CA TYR A 25 -2.42 -7.51 10.63
C TYR A 25 -2.28 -6.06 11.07
N THR A 26 -1.09 -5.72 11.55
CA THR A 26 -0.67 -4.32 11.75
C THR A 26 0.04 -3.80 10.51
N GLN A 27 0.22 -2.48 10.43
CA GLN A 27 1.02 -1.83 9.38
C GLN A 27 2.41 -2.48 9.27
N LYS A 28 3.11 -2.63 10.39
CA LYS A 28 4.44 -3.26 10.46
C LYS A 28 4.43 -4.69 9.94
N MET A 29 3.41 -5.49 10.26
CA MET A 29 3.32 -6.88 9.80
C MET A 29 3.07 -6.98 8.30
N LEU A 30 2.22 -6.10 7.76
CA LEU A 30 1.91 -6.08 6.34
C LEU A 30 3.09 -5.55 5.52
N LEU A 31 3.74 -4.49 5.97
CA LEU A 31 4.96 -3.96 5.34
C LEU A 31 6.08 -4.99 5.36
N ALA A 32 6.34 -5.66 6.48
CA ALA A 32 7.36 -6.71 6.54
C ALA A 32 7.09 -7.86 5.56
N LEU A 33 5.82 -8.15 5.25
CA LEU A 33 5.45 -9.13 4.24
C LEU A 33 5.69 -8.62 2.80
N ILE A 34 5.41 -7.34 2.56
CA ILE A 34 5.62 -6.69 1.25
C ILE A 34 7.12 -6.50 0.97
N ASP A 35 7.88 -6.08 1.98
CA ASP A 35 9.31 -5.82 1.92
C ASP A 35 10.15 -7.05 1.59
N ALA A 36 9.59 -8.26 1.71
CA ALA A 36 10.28 -9.49 1.32
C ALA A 36 10.66 -9.49 -0.17
N ASP A 37 9.81 -8.92 -1.02
CA ASP A 37 9.96 -8.97 -2.48
C ASP A 37 9.92 -7.56 -3.15
N PHE A 38 9.47 -6.52 -2.43
CA PHE A 38 9.17 -5.20 -2.97
C PHE A 38 9.71 -4.03 -2.13
N ARG A 39 10.70 -4.26 -1.27
CA ARG A 39 11.33 -3.16 -0.51
C ARG A 39 11.89 -2.12 -1.48
N GLY A 40 11.53 -0.85 -1.27
CA GLY A 40 11.99 0.27 -2.11
C GLY A 40 11.22 0.45 -3.43
N GLU A 41 10.23 -0.41 -3.71
CA GLU A 41 9.43 -0.35 -4.94
C GLU A 41 8.11 0.43 -4.78
N TYR A 42 7.92 1.09 -3.63
CA TYR A 42 6.72 1.84 -3.30
C TYR A 42 7.06 3.10 -2.50
N ASP A 43 6.25 4.13 -2.67
CA ASP A 43 6.50 5.48 -2.11
C ASP A 43 5.36 6.01 -1.22
N PHE A 44 4.27 5.23 -1.11
CA PHE A 44 3.12 5.51 -0.27
C PHE A 44 2.53 4.20 0.24
N PHE A 45 2.18 4.15 1.53
CA PHE A 45 1.43 3.05 2.11
C PHE A 45 0.42 3.55 3.15
N TYR A 46 -0.78 2.99 3.16
CA TYR A 46 -1.80 3.31 4.14
C TYR A 46 -2.67 2.10 4.48
N LEU A 47 -2.73 1.73 5.76
CA LEU A 47 -3.64 0.73 6.31
C LEU A 47 -4.50 1.40 7.40
N PRO A 48 -5.78 1.73 7.13
CA PRO A 48 -6.67 2.29 8.12
C PRO A 48 -6.91 1.32 9.28
N ILE A 49 -6.93 1.86 10.50
CA ILE A 49 -7.15 1.12 11.74
C ILE A 49 -8.43 1.62 12.41
N ASP A 50 -9.28 0.69 12.82
CA ASP A 50 -10.37 0.96 13.75
C ASP A 50 -9.79 0.99 15.17
N PHE A 51 -9.71 2.18 15.78
CA PHE A 51 -9.19 2.35 17.13
C PHE A 51 -10.05 1.71 18.22
N LYS A 52 -11.37 1.70 18.01
CA LYS A 52 -12.30 1.14 19.00
C LYS A 52 -12.05 -0.36 19.13
N ASN A 53 -11.87 -1.03 18.00
CA ASN A 53 -11.66 -2.48 17.93
C ASN A 53 -10.19 -2.89 17.85
N LYS A 54 -9.26 -1.92 17.81
CA LYS A 54 -7.80 -2.10 17.71
C LYS A 54 -7.37 -3.03 16.58
N CYS A 55 -8.03 -2.93 15.42
CA CYS A 55 -7.82 -3.83 14.30
C CYS A 55 -7.92 -3.08 12.97
N ASN A 56 -7.31 -3.60 11.91
CA ASN A 56 -7.46 -2.96 10.59
C ASN A 56 -8.87 -3.16 10.02
N VAL A 57 -9.26 -2.30 9.08
CA VAL A 57 -10.58 -2.33 8.42
C VAL A 57 -10.67 -3.29 7.23
N GLY A 58 -9.63 -4.09 6.98
CA GLY A 58 -9.61 -5.15 5.96
C GLY A 58 -9.08 -4.76 4.59
N TYR A 59 -8.59 -3.53 4.42
CA TYR A 59 -7.94 -3.09 3.18
C TYR A 59 -6.80 -2.09 3.43
N ALA A 60 -5.89 -1.97 2.47
CA ALA A 60 -4.80 -1.00 2.46
C ALA A 60 -4.62 -0.39 1.06
N PHE A 61 -3.94 0.74 0.99
CA PHE A 61 -3.48 1.37 -0.25
C PHE A 61 -1.96 1.37 -0.29
N ILE A 62 -1.40 1.11 -1.46
CA ILE A 62 0.03 1.21 -1.74
C ILE A 62 0.22 1.84 -3.12
N ASN A 63 1.12 2.82 -3.23
CA ASN A 63 1.56 3.36 -4.52
C ASN A 63 2.94 2.80 -4.84
N MET A 64 3.06 2.10 -5.96
CA MET A 64 4.35 1.66 -6.47
C MET A 64 5.10 2.84 -7.11
N THR A 65 6.41 2.84 -7.03
CA THR A 65 7.26 3.87 -7.68
C THR A 65 7.26 3.72 -9.20
N SER A 66 7.03 2.51 -9.72
CA SER A 66 6.85 2.25 -11.16
C SER A 66 5.81 1.17 -11.42
N THR A 67 5.31 1.14 -12.66
CA THR A 67 4.41 0.09 -13.13
C THR A 67 5.11 -1.24 -13.39
N GLN A 68 6.44 -1.27 -13.49
CA GLN A 68 7.21 -2.47 -13.89
C GLN A 68 7.08 -3.62 -12.89
N ARG A 69 7.01 -3.31 -11.59
CA ARG A 69 6.91 -4.30 -10.51
C ARG A 69 5.46 -4.63 -10.13
N LEU A 70 4.48 -3.91 -10.68
CA LEU A 70 3.07 -4.09 -10.37
C LEU A 70 2.51 -5.47 -10.82
N PRO A 71 2.89 -6.01 -12.00
CA PRO A 71 2.58 -7.39 -12.39
C PRO A 71 3.03 -8.43 -11.36
N ASP A 72 4.29 -8.33 -10.90
CA ASP A 72 4.86 -9.23 -9.90
C ASP A 72 4.15 -9.09 -8.56
N PHE A 73 3.86 -7.86 -8.14
CA PHE A 73 3.11 -7.58 -6.93
C PHE A 73 1.73 -8.26 -6.96
N LYS A 74 1.01 -8.12 -8.08
CA LYS A 74 -0.29 -8.78 -8.26
C LYS A 74 -0.14 -10.30 -8.23
N ARG A 75 0.81 -10.90 -8.96
CA ARG A 75 1.04 -12.36 -8.96
C ARG A 75 1.39 -12.91 -7.58
N ARG A 76 2.15 -12.13 -6.80
CA ARG A 76 2.63 -12.52 -5.46
C ARG A 76 1.54 -12.53 -4.39
N PHE A 77 0.56 -11.64 -4.49
CA PHE A 77 -0.45 -11.42 -3.44
C PHE A 77 -1.87 -11.77 -3.86
N ASP A 78 -2.27 -11.50 -5.10
CA ASP A 78 -3.65 -11.68 -5.55
C ASP A 78 -4.04 -13.17 -5.60
N GLY A 79 -5.21 -13.49 -5.07
CA GLY A 79 -5.69 -14.87 -4.99
C GLY A 79 -4.93 -15.74 -3.99
N LYS A 80 -4.01 -15.17 -3.18
CA LYS A 80 -3.23 -15.92 -2.18
C LYS A 80 -3.84 -15.84 -0.79
N ARG A 81 -3.64 -16.90 0.00
CA ARG A 81 -3.94 -16.93 1.44
C ARG A 81 -2.89 -16.14 2.22
N TRP A 82 -3.30 -15.60 3.36
CA TRP A 82 -2.39 -14.89 4.26
C TRP A 82 -1.54 -15.87 5.08
N PRO A 83 -0.20 -15.69 5.15
CA PRO A 83 0.70 -16.65 5.79
C PRO A 83 0.62 -16.66 7.33
N ARG A 84 -0.15 -15.76 7.95
CA ARG A 84 -0.26 -15.62 9.41
C ARG A 84 -1.71 -15.71 9.86
N PHE A 85 -1.88 -16.08 11.13
CA PHE A 85 -3.16 -16.16 11.84
C PHE A 85 -4.15 -17.21 11.31
N ASN A 86 -3.67 -18.17 10.52
CA ASN A 86 -4.47 -19.23 9.91
C ASN A 86 -5.74 -18.71 9.24
N SER A 87 -5.66 -17.52 8.63
CA SER A 87 -6.82 -16.84 8.06
C SER A 87 -7.27 -17.53 6.77
N GLU A 88 -8.57 -17.76 6.63
CA GLU A 88 -9.17 -18.27 5.40
C GLU A 88 -9.38 -17.19 4.34
N LYS A 89 -9.13 -15.91 4.69
CA LYS A 89 -9.28 -14.80 3.75
C LYS A 89 -8.29 -14.95 2.58
N ILE A 90 -8.78 -14.62 1.40
CA ILE A 90 -8.00 -14.60 0.15
C ILE A 90 -7.74 -13.15 -0.23
N CYS A 91 -6.46 -12.77 -0.34
CA CYS A 91 -6.04 -11.44 -0.73
C CYS A 91 -6.54 -11.10 -2.14
N SER A 92 -7.01 -9.88 -2.33
CA SER A 92 -7.46 -9.36 -3.62
C SER A 92 -6.79 -8.02 -3.93
N ILE A 93 -6.15 -7.92 -5.09
CA ILE A 93 -5.46 -6.74 -5.59
C ILE A 93 -6.28 -6.10 -6.72
N THR A 94 -6.71 -4.87 -6.48
CA THR A 94 -7.41 -4.03 -7.46
C THR A 94 -6.76 -2.66 -7.56
N TYR A 95 -7.00 -1.92 -8.65
CA TYR A 95 -6.54 -0.53 -8.70
C TYR A 95 -7.22 0.32 -7.62
N GLY A 96 -6.46 1.24 -7.03
CA GLY A 96 -7.00 2.31 -6.21
C GLY A 96 -7.83 3.27 -7.07
N ARG A 97 -8.86 3.89 -6.48
CA ARG A 97 -9.62 4.95 -7.15
C ARG A 97 -8.77 6.21 -7.37
N ILE A 98 -7.92 6.52 -6.39
CA ILE A 98 -6.96 7.61 -6.43
C ILE A 98 -5.62 7.02 -6.87
N GLN A 99 -4.94 7.71 -7.78
CA GLN A 99 -3.72 7.23 -8.42
C GLN A 99 -2.57 8.20 -8.22
N GLY A 100 -1.40 7.68 -7.87
CA GLY A 100 -0.17 8.42 -7.65
C GLY A 100 -0.02 8.98 -6.23
N LYS A 101 1.22 9.01 -5.73
CA LYS A 101 1.60 9.54 -4.41
C LYS A 101 1.03 10.93 -4.15
N ALA A 102 1.18 11.86 -5.10
CA ALA A 102 0.72 13.25 -4.92
C ALA A 102 -0.79 13.36 -4.66
N ALA A 103 -1.61 12.67 -5.46
CA ALA A 103 -3.06 12.69 -5.30
C ALA A 103 -3.51 11.99 -4.01
N LEU A 104 -2.82 10.91 -3.61
CA LEU A 104 -3.07 10.24 -2.33
C LEU A 104 -2.73 11.18 -1.16
N THR A 105 -1.53 11.75 -1.15
CA THR A 105 -1.10 12.70 -0.12
C THR A 105 -2.09 13.85 0.01
N GLN A 106 -2.49 14.48 -1.11
CA GLN A 106 -3.47 15.56 -1.09
C GLN A 106 -4.84 15.09 -0.57
N HIS A 107 -5.29 13.90 -0.97
CA HIS A 107 -6.56 13.34 -0.49
C HIS A 107 -6.55 13.14 1.02
N PHE A 108 -5.46 12.55 1.55
CA PHE A 108 -5.34 12.24 2.96
C PHE A 108 -5.05 13.46 3.84
N GLN A 109 -4.32 14.47 3.34
CA GLN A 109 -4.14 15.75 4.02
C GLN A 109 -5.45 16.52 4.19
N ASN A 110 -6.35 16.45 3.19
CA ASN A 110 -7.65 17.13 3.25
C ASN A 110 -8.70 16.35 4.04
N SER A 111 -8.48 15.06 4.28
CA SER A 111 -9.30 14.26 5.17
C SER A 111 -8.86 14.50 6.62
N SER A 112 -9.80 14.55 7.57
CA SER A 112 -9.55 14.85 9.00
C SER A 112 -8.60 13.89 9.75
N LEU A 113 -7.92 12.98 9.04
CA LEU A 113 -6.94 12.02 9.55
C LEU A 113 -5.68 12.69 10.15
N LEU A 114 -5.43 13.96 9.85
CA LEU A 114 -4.35 14.75 10.49
C LEU A 114 -4.49 14.83 12.01
N TYR A 115 -5.71 14.70 12.55
CA TYR A 115 -5.99 14.74 13.99
C TYR A 115 -5.99 13.36 14.65
N GLU A 116 -5.77 12.29 13.87
CA GLU A 116 -5.69 10.92 14.40
C GLU A 116 -4.27 10.57 14.88
N ASP A 117 -4.21 9.54 15.73
CA ASP A 117 -2.96 8.95 16.24
C ASP A 117 -2.01 8.63 15.08
N LYS A 118 -0.70 8.82 15.29
CA LYS A 118 0.33 8.59 14.26
C LYS A 118 0.22 7.22 13.58
N ARG A 119 -0.27 6.21 14.30
CA ARG A 119 -0.50 4.85 13.78
C ARG A 119 -1.62 4.76 12.73
N CYS A 120 -2.36 5.83 12.49
CA CYS A 120 -3.40 5.93 11.45
C CYS A 120 -3.03 6.87 10.31
N ARG A 121 -1.80 7.36 10.26
CA ARG A 121 -1.37 8.21 9.16
C ARG A 121 -0.84 7.36 8.01
N PRO A 122 -1.02 7.81 6.76
CA PRO A 122 -0.27 7.25 5.66
C PRO A 122 1.23 7.40 5.88
N MET A 123 1.99 6.40 5.46
CA MET A 123 3.44 6.39 5.47
C MET A 123 3.93 6.78 4.08
N LEU A 124 4.75 7.83 4.01
CA LEU A 124 5.45 8.22 2.79
C LEU A 124 6.88 7.72 2.82
N PHE A 125 7.36 7.26 1.67
CA PHE A 125 8.74 6.81 1.49
C PHE A 125 9.42 7.64 0.39
N PRO A 126 10.75 7.81 0.45
CA PRO A 126 11.50 8.48 -0.61
C PRO A 126 11.31 7.74 -1.94
N SER A 127 11.01 8.48 -3.01
CA SER A 127 11.03 7.96 -4.37
C SER A 127 12.21 8.57 -5.14
N PRO A 128 12.73 7.91 -6.20
CA PRO A 128 13.75 8.50 -7.07
C PRO A 128 13.32 9.85 -7.69
N ALA A 129 12.01 10.08 -7.83
CA ALA A 129 11.45 11.33 -8.32
C ALA A 129 11.54 12.50 -7.32
N ASP A 130 11.83 12.23 -6.04
CA ASP A 130 11.88 13.23 -4.97
C ASP A 130 13.28 13.89 -4.81
N GLY A 131 14.28 13.50 -5.63
CA GLY A 131 15.56 14.21 -5.74
C GLY A 131 16.50 14.19 -4.52
N GLY A 132 16.27 13.33 -3.52
CA GLY A 132 17.05 13.32 -2.28
C GLY A 132 17.58 11.95 -1.85
N ALA A 133 18.89 11.89 -1.63
CA ALA A 133 19.58 10.80 -0.96
C ALA A 133 19.24 10.76 0.55
N GLY A 134 19.13 9.56 1.13
CA GLY A 134 19.17 9.40 2.59
C GLY A 134 18.15 8.41 3.15
N GLU A 135 18.70 7.38 3.79
CA GLU A 135 18.05 6.30 4.52
C GLU A 135 17.02 6.79 5.57
N ASP A 136 15.89 6.07 5.68
CA ASP A 136 14.93 6.10 6.79
C ASP A 136 14.03 7.34 7.02
N ALA A 137 13.83 8.20 6.02
CA ALA A 137 12.82 9.27 6.11
C ALA A 137 11.38 8.73 5.96
N ARG A 138 10.81 8.22 7.06
CA ARG A 138 9.35 8.14 7.22
C ARG A 138 8.81 9.54 7.42
N LEU A 139 8.24 10.11 6.36
CA LEU A 139 7.48 11.34 6.48
C LEU A 139 6.03 10.96 6.82
N ASP A 140 5.64 11.23 8.06
CA ASP A 140 4.24 11.23 8.46
C ASP A 140 3.62 12.54 7.98
N ILE A 141 2.59 12.48 7.14
CA ILE A 141 1.74 13.63 6.79
C ILE A 141 0.65 13.85 7.84
#